data_AF-A0A0Q8DHX3-F1
#
_entry.id   AF-A0A0Q8DHX3-F1
#
_cell.length_a   1.000
_cell.length_b   1.000
_cell.length_c   1.000
_cell.angle_alpha   90.00
_cell.angle_beta   90.00
_cell.angle_gamma   90.00
#
_symmetry.space_group_name_H-M   'P 1'
#
loop_
_entity.id
_entity.type
_entity.pdbx_description
1 polymer ?
#
loop_
_entity_poly.entity_id
_entity_poly.type
_entity_poly.pdbx_seq_one_letter_code
_entity_poly.pdbx_strand_id
1 'polypeptide(L)'
;MLQRLAPLLVATALLAGGCAAETVPDSEKIFIETTSSPLGPSKGDGKPKAKAEKPRENKGRRVKAIRSGISFRAPAGFTRLTKGAVSFAADSPRGRELAERTGFTPEQVRAMFESTDVFLLGFSGALTVGPIDNDGALPTEAYLRAELGEMEGTIEPSENVKTPLGNGRLFRVSFEFGGAQQSGTILYVLSGSTVVEISAGGPDADATLNAVIPTLKRA
;
A
#
# COMPACT_ATOMS: atom_id res chain seq x y z
N MET A 1 -13.61 31.05 14.39
CA MET A 1 -14.28 29.91 13.72
C MET A 1 -13.35 28.71 13.84
N LEU A 2 -13.52 27.87 14.86
CA LEU A 2 -12.77 26.62 14.96
C LEU A 2 -13.47 25.59 14.06
N GLN A 3 -12.94 25.38 12.86
CA GLN A 3 -13.34 24.24 12.03
C GLN A 3 -12.83 22.96 12.68
N ARG A 4 -13.74 22.02 12.91
CA ARG A 4 -13.48 20.72 13.52
C ARG A 4 -12.48 19.96 12.66
N LEU A 5 -11.29 19.72 13.20
CA LEU A 5 -10.28 18.81 12.65
C LEU A 5 -10.90 17.40 12.62
N ALA A 6 -11.07 16.83 11.44
CA ALA A 6 -11.42 15.43 11.31
C ALA A 6 -10.13 14.60 11.48
N PRO A 7 -10.00 13.76 12.52
CA PRO A 7 -8.81 12.94 12.72
C PRO A 7 -8.68 11.96 11.54
N LEU A 8 -7.49 11.92 10.93
CA LEU A 8 -7.23 11.09 9.76
C LEU A 8 -6.96 9.66 10.25
N LEU A 9 -8.04 8.93 10.47
CA LEU A 9 -8.00 7.59 11.03
C LEU A 9 -7.28 6.62 10.07
N VAL A 10 -6.16 6.08 10.53
CA VAL A 10 -5.31 5.10 9.83
C VAL A 10 -6.16 3.89 9.43
N ALA A 11 -6.47 3.79 8.13
CA ALA A 11 -7.25 2.70 7.57
C ALA A 11 -6.37 1.45 7.39
N THR A 12 -6.21 0.65 8.43
CA THR A 12 -5.65 -0.70 8.35
C THR A 12 -6.65 -1.64 7.69
N ALA A 13 -6.43 -1.89 6.39
CA ALA A 13 -7.20 -2.88 5.65
C ALA A 13 -6.86 -4.29 6.17
N LEU A 14 -7.76 -4.84 6.98
CA LEU A 14 -7.78 -6.24 7.39
C LEU A 14 -7.97 -7.14 6.15
N LEU A 15 -6.87 -7.69 5.64
CA LEU A 15 -6.87 -8.89 4.79
C LEU A 15 -6.30 -10.06 5.60
N ALA A 16 -7.04 -10.48 6.63
CA ALA A 16 -6.86 -11.79 7.24
C ALA A 16 -7.70 -12.83 6.47
N GLY A 17 -7.28 -13.15 5.26
CA GLY A 17 -7.75 -14.34 4.54
C GLY A 17 -6.87 -15.52 4.92
N GLY A 18 -7.27 -16.27 5.96
CA GLY A 18 -6.62 -17.53 6.30
C GLY A 18 -6.84 -18.57 5.20
N CYS A 19 -5.77 -19.00 4.52
CA CYS A 19 -5.78 -20.24 3.76
C CYS A 19 -5.40 -21.38 4.71
N ALA A 20 -6.39 -22.18 5.08
CA ALA A 20 -6.14 -23.56 5.49
C ALA A 20 -5.47 -24.27 4.30
N ALA A 21 -4.31 -24.87 4.53
CA ALA A 21 -3.62 -25.69 3.55
C ALA A 21 -4.39 -27.01 3.39
N GLU A 22 -5.25 -27.10 2.38
CA GLU A 22 -5.72 -28.38 1.86
C GLU A 22 -4.58 -29.02 1.05
N THR A 23 -4.04 -30.11 1.59
CA THR A 23 -3.08 -30.98 0.94
C THR A 23 -3.73 -31.68 -0.25
N VAL A 24 -3.38 -31.26 -1.46
CA VAL A 24 -3.73 -31.98 -2.70
C VAL A 24 -2.92 -33.29 -2.76
N PRO A 25 -3.57 -34.46 -2.88
CA PRO A 25 -2.86 -35.74 -2.98
C PRO A 25 -2.13 -35.91 -4.33
N ASP A 26 -0.90 -36.38 -4.21
CA ASP A 26 0.21 -36.44 -5.17
C ASP A 26 0.04 -37.51 -6.26
N SER A 27 -1.07 -37.49 -7.01
CA SER A 27 -1.46 -38.61 -7.91
C SER A 27 -1.83 -38.26 -9.35
N GLU A 28 -1.37 -37.12 -9.88
CA GLU A 28 -1.42 -36.86 -11.34
C GLU A 28 -0.06 -36.42 -11.88
N LYS A 29 0.91 -37.33 -11.84
CA LYS A 29 2.12 -37.24 -12.68
C LYS A 29 1.72 -37.55 -14.12
N ILE A 30 1.50 -36.51 -14.92
CA ILE A 30 1.42 -36.66 -16.38
C ILE A 30 2.82 -37.01 -16.89
N PHE A 31 2.98 -38.30 -17.24
CA PHE A 31 4.13 -38.81 -17.99
C PHE A 31 4.12 -38.14 -19.37
N ILE A 32 5.14 -37.32 -19.66
CA ILE A 32 5.42 -36.90 -21.04
C ILE A 32 6.45 -37.89 -21.57
N GLU A 33 6.03 -38.75 -22.50
CA GLU A 33 6.90 -39.65 -23.24
C GLU A 33 7.99 -38.86 -23.98
N THR A 34 9.23 -39.10 -23.58
CA THR A 34 10.43 -38.65 -24.30
C THR A 34 10.59 -39.45 -25.58
N THR A 35 10.05 -38.96 -26.69
CA THR A 35 10.42 -39.46 -28.02
C THR A 35 11.67 -38.75 -28.52
N SER A 36 12.81 -39.35 -28.22
CA SER A 36 14.09 -39.05 -28.84
C SER A 36 14.10 -39.54 -30.28
N SER A 37 14.48 -38.71 -31.25
CA SER A 37 15.04 -39.15 -32.53
C SER A 37 15.87 -38.05 -33.21
N PRO A 38 16.87 -38.43 -34.04
CA PRO A 38 18.20 -37.86 -33.93
C PRO A 38 18.61 -36.89 -35.06
N LEU A 39 19.71 -36.19 -34.76
CA LEU A 39 20.63 -35.39 -35.58
C LEU A 39 20.56 -35.58 -37.12
N GLY A 40 20.33 -34.48 -37.83
CA GLY A 40 20.72 -34.27 -39.22
C GLY A 40 21.54 -32.97 -39.35
N PRO A 41 22.64 -32.93 -40.13
CA PRO A 41 23.46 -31.75 -40.27
C PRO A 41 22.90 -30.85 -41.37
N SER A 42 22.69 -29.57 -41.10
CA SER A 42 22.53 -28.58 -42.17
C SER A 42 23.33 -27.32 -41.85
N LYS A 43 24.33 -27.10 -42.70
CA LYS A 43 25.11 -25.86 -42.85
C LYS A 43 24.17 -24.70 -43.19
N GLY A 44 24.59 -23.48 -42.85
CA GLY A 44 24.18 -22.28 -43.59
C GLY A 44 23.70 -21.11 -42.73
N ASP A 45 24.49 -20.04 -42.82
CA ASP A 45 24.09 -18.63 -42.77
C ASP A 45 23.94 -17.91 -41.42
N GLY A 46 24.87 -16.96 -41.26
CA GLY A 46 25.01 -16.08 -40.12
C GLY A 46 23.73 -15.31 -39.81
N LYS A 47 23.29 -15.44 -38.56
CA LYS A 47 22.38 -14.48 -37.93
C LYS A 47 23.16 -13.62 -36.96
N PRO A 48 22.94 -12.29 -36.94
CA PRO A 48 23.59 -11.41 -35.98
C PRO A 48 23.18 -11.83 -34.58
N LYS A 49 24.16 -11.90 -33.66
CA LYS A 49 23.95 -12.12 -32.22
C LYS A 49 22.80 -11.23 -31.75
N ALA A 50 21.65 -11.83 -31.45
CA ALA A 50 20.58 -11.15 -30.73
C ALA A 50 21.19 -10.64 -29.43
N LYS A 51 21.28 -9.31 -29.28
CA LYS A 51 21.60 -8.69 -28.00
C LYS A 51 20.61 -9.25 -27.00
N ALA A 52 21.12 -9.91 -25.95
CA ALA A 52 20.31 -10.33 -24.82
C ALA A 52 19.48 -9.11 -24.36
N GLU A 53 18.17 -9.17 -24.59
CA GLU A 53 17.26 -8.18 -24.03
C GLU A 53 17.43 -8.28 -22.51
N LYS A 54 17.96 -7.21 -21.91
CA LYS A 54 18.00 -7.10 -20.46
C LYS A 54 16.57 -7.38 -19.94
N PRO A 55 16.41 -8.15 -18.86
CA PRO A 55 15.10 -8.40 -18.28
C PRO A 55 14.36 -7.08 -18.17
N ARG A 56 13.18 -6.97 -18.80
CA ARG A 56 12.31 -5.82 -18.60
C ARG A 56 11.93 -5.83 -17.13
N GLU A 57 12.68 -5.07 -16.34
CA GLU A 57 12.36 -4.74 -14.97
C GLU A 57 10.89 -4.31 -14.99
N ASN A 58 10.03 -5.06 -14.30
CA ASN A 58 8.61 -4.85 -14.31
C ASN A 58 8.34 -3.61 -13.46
N LYS A 59 8.62 -2.43 -14.02
CA LYS A 59 8.58 -1.16 -13.32
C LYS A 59 7.11 -0.84 -13.08
N GLY A 60 6.61 -1.25 -11.91
CA GLY A 60 5.21 -1.15 -11.48
C GLY A 60 4.51 0.14 -11.92
N ARG A 61 3.19 0.02 -12.13
CA ARG A 61 2.33 1.08 -12.69
C ARG A 61 2.52 2.37 -11.91
N ARG A 62 2.77 3.48 -12.62
CA ARG A 62 2.84 4.81 -11.99
C ARG A 62 1.44 5.25 -11.57
N VAL A 63 1.32 5.68 -10.32
CA VAL A 63 0.10 6.20 -9.72
C VAL A 63 0.30 7.70 -9.45
N LYS A 64 -0.74 8.48 -9.73
CA LYS A 64 -0.79 9.92 -9.44
C LYS A 64 -1.78 10.16 -8.31
N ALA A 65 -1.30 10.80 -7.24
CA ALA A 65 -2.07 11.38 -6.16
C ALA A 65 -2.14 12.89 -6.46
N ILE A 66 -3.24 13.31 -7.09
CA ILE A 66 -3.38 14.65 -7.67
C ILE A 66 -3.56 15.71 -6.56
N ARG A 67 -4.34 15.42 -5.53
CA ARG A 67 -4.56 16.31 -4.38
C ARG A 67 -3.30 16.44 -3.53
N SER A 68 -2.54 15.35 -3.40
CA SER A 68 -1.26 15.33 -2.69
C SER A 68 -0.10 15.91 -3.52
N GLY A 69 -0.29 16.18 -4.80
CA GLY A 69 0.76 16.71 -5.68
C GLY A 69 1.96 15.78 -5.86
N ILE A 70 1.75 14.45 -5.74
CA ILE A 70 2.83 13.45 -5.87
C ILE A 70 2.47 12.32 -6.83
N SER A 71 3.50 11.67 -7.36
CA SER A 71 3.38 10.42 -8.10
C SER A 71 4.43 9.41 -7.68
N PHE A 72 4.08 8.14 -7.71
CA PHE A 72 4.93 7.04 -7.27
C PHE A 72 4.65 5.78 -8.09
N ARG A 73 5.47 4.73 -7.95
CA ARG A 73 5.16 3.42 -8.53
C ARG A 73 4.42 2.59 -7.49
N ALA A 74 3.27 2.04 -7.88
CA ALA A 74 2.61 1.06 -7.05
C ALA A 74 3.54 -0.14 -6.83
N PRO A 75 3.61 -0.68 -5.59
CA PRO A 75 4.31 -1.94 -5.35
C PRO A 75 3.73 -3.06 -6.22
N ALA A 76 4.52 -4.10 -6.46
CA ALA A 76 4.05 -5.26 -7.23
C ALA A 76 2.85 -5.91 -6.52
N GLY A 77 1.83 -6.31 -7.28
CA GLY A 77 0.62 -6.93 -6.74
C GLY A 77 -0.41 -5.95 -6.14
N PHE A 78 -0.11 -4.65 -6.08
CA PHE A 78 -1.06 -3.65 -5.59
C PHE A 78 -1.96 -3.11 -6.70
N THR A 79 -3.26 -3.07 -6.44
CA THR A 79 -4.27 -2.53 -7.35
C THR A 79 -4.90 -1.29 -6.76
N ARG A 80 -5.04 -0.24 -7.58
CA ARG A 80 -5.72 1.00 -7.17
C ARG A 80 -7.22 0.76 -7.12
N LEU A 81 -7.83 1.09 -5.98
CA LEU A 81 -9.28 1.18 -5.88
C LEU A 81 -9.76 2.51 -6.46
N THR A 82 -10.81 2.45 -7.27
CA THR A 82 -11.47 3.65 -7.82
C THR A 82 -12.47 4.18 -6.80
N LYS A 83 -12.78 5.48 -6.85
CA LYS A 83 -13.80 6.08 -5.96
C LYS A 83 -15.13 5.32 -6.00
N GLY A 84 -15.57 4.88 -7.18
CA GLY A 84 -16.79 4.09 -7.32
C GLY A 84 -16.71 2.71 -6.65
N ALA A 85 -15.56 2.02 -6.73
CA ALA A 85 -15.35 0.75 -6.04
C ALA A 85 -15.36 0.92 -4.51
N VAL A 86 -14.90 2.06 -4.04
CA VAL A 86 -14.81 2.38 -2.61
C VAL A 86 -16.18 2.75 -2.03
N SER A 87 -16.96 3.60 -2.71
CA SER A 87 -18.34 3.87 -2.32
C SER A 87 -19.18 2.59 -2.32
N PHE A 88 -19.02 1.76 -3.36
CA PHE A 88 -19.67 0.45 -3.42
C PHE A 88 -19.23 -0.48 -2.27
N ALA A 89 -17.95 -0.48 -1.90
CA ALA A 89 -17.45 -1.27 -0.78
C ALA A 89 -18.03 -0.81 0.55
N ALA A 90 -18.11 0.50 0.81
CA ALA A 90 -18.70 1.06 2.02
C ALA A 90 -20.19 0.70 2.17
N ASP A 91 -20.94 0.70 1.05
CA ASP A 91 -22.37 0.35 1.04
C ASP A 91 -22.65 -1.16 1.01
N SER A 92 -21.62 -1.97 0.75
CA SER A 92 -21.74 -3.44 0.68
C SER A 92 -21.99 -4.06 2.06
N PRO A 93 -22.55 -5.29 2.12
CA PRO A 93 -22.71 -6.01 3.39
C PRO A 93 -21.41 -6.11 4.20
N ARG A 94 -20.26 -6.32 3.53
CA ARG A 94 -18.94 -6.35 4.18
C ARG A 94 -18.48 -4.98 4.68
N GLY A 95 -18.83 -3.89 3.98
CA GLY A 95 -18.54 -2.52 4.42
C GLY A 95 -19.35 -2.15 5.66
N ARG A 96 -20.61 -2.59 5.73
CA ARG A 96 -21.46 -2.42 6.91
C ARG A 96 -20.98 -3.26 8.09
N GLU A 97 -20.61 -4.52 7.85
CA GLU A 97 -20.01 -5.38 8.87
C GLU A 97 -18.70 -4.80 9.41
N LEU A 98 -17.86 -4.25 8.52
CA LEU A 98 -16.66 -3.54 8.93
C LEU A 98 -17.05 -2.34 9.81
N ALA A 99 -17.95 -1.47 9.34
CA ALA A 99 -18.41 -0.30 10.08
C ALA A 99 -18.91 -0.67 11.49
N GLU A 100 -19.76 -1.69 11.61
CA GLU A 100 -20.25 -2.22 12.89
C GLU A 100 -19.12 -2.74 13.79
N ARG A 101 -18.19 -3.53 13.24
CA ARG A 101 -17.04 -4.07 13.99
C ARG A 101 -16.07 -2.99 14.45
N THR A 102 -15.95 -1.91 13.67
CA THR A 102 -15.04 -0.80 13.97
C THR A 102 -15.69 0.30 14.78
N GLY A 103 -16.98 0.20 15.08
CA GLY A 103 -17.75 1.28 15.71
C GLY A 103 -17.88 2.54 14.85
N PHE A 104 -17.67 2.43 13.53
CA PHE A 104 -17.85 3.53 12.59
C PHE A 104 -19.22 3.46 11.93
N THR A 105 -19.73 4.61 11.50
CA THR A 105 -20.87 4.65 10.59
C THR A 105 -20.40 4.46 9.14
N PRO A 106 -21.25 3.94 8.24
CA PRO A 106 -20.94 3.89 6.81
C PRO A 106 -20.53 5.25 6.22
N GLU A 107 -21.08 6.35 6.73
CA GLU A 107 -20.72 7.72 6.34
C GLU A 107 -19.31 8.09 6.79
N GLN A 108 -18.88 7.68 7.99
CA GLN A 108 -17.51 7.89 8.46
C GLN A 108 -16.52 7.09 7.61
N VAL A 109 -16.85 5.82 7.32
CA VAL A 109 -16.06 4.99 6.40
C VAL A 109 -15.94 5.67 5.04
N ARG A 110 -17.05 6.18 4.48
CA ARG A 110 -17.05 6.93 3.22
C ARG A 110 -16.19 8.20 3.30
N ALA A 111 -16.32 8.98 4.38
CA ALA A 111 -15.55 10.20 4.58
C ALA A 111 -14.03 9.93 4.65
N MET A 112 -13.61 8.85 5.32
CA MET A 112 -12.20 8.42 5.35
C MET A 112 -11.66 8.11 3.95
N PHE A 113 -12.48 7.48 3.13
CA PHE A 113 -12.10 7.17 1.76
C PHE A 113 -12.10 8.40 0.84
N GLU A 114 -12.99 9.35 1.08
CA GLU A 114 -13.04 10.62 0.35
C GLU A 114 -11.89 11.55 0.71
N SER A 115 -11.39 11.50 1.95
CA SER A 115 -10.19 12.25 2.36
C SER A 115 -8.92 11.69 1.72
N THR A 116 -8.90 10.38 1.42
CA THR A 116 -7.78 9.70 0.75
C THR A 116 -7.71 10.05 -0.75
N ASP A 117 -6.52 10.37 -1.25
CA ASP A 117 -6.29 10.65 -2.68
C ASP A 117 -6.04 9.36 -3.48
N VAL A 118 -5.29 8.44 -2.89
CA VAL A 118 -5.02 7.12 -3.47
C VAL A 118 -5.21 6.05 -2.41
N PHE A 119 -6.00 5.04 -2.75
CA PHE A 119 -6.09 3.79 -2.01
C PHE A 119 -5.65 2.64 -2.91
N LEU A 120 -4.60 1.92 -2.50
CA LEU A 120 -4.14 0.70 -3.15
C LEU A 120 -4.35 -0.50 -2.22
N LEU A 121 -4.82 -1.60 -2.78
CA LEU A 121 -4.96 -2.87 -2.09
C LEU A 121 -4.01 -3.90 -2.71
N GLY A 122 -3.19 -4.52 -1.89
CA GLY A 122 -2.33 -5.65 -2.24
C GLY A 122 -2.75 -6.91 -1.48
N PHE A 123 -2.13 -8.04 -1.80
CA PHE A 123 -2.38 -9.28 -1.06
C PHE A 123 -1.92 -9.19 0.40
N SER A 124 -0.79 -8.52 0.64
CA SER A 124 -0.17 -8.38 1.96
C SER A 124 -0.63 -7.16 2.76
N GLY A 125 -1.63 -6.41 2.28
CA GLY A 125 -2.16 -5.25 3.01
C GLY A 125 -2.65 -4.12 2.12
N ALA A 126 -2.65 -2.91 2.65
CA ALA A 126 -3.08 -1.70 1.95
C ALA A 126 -2.04 -0.59 2.01
N LEU A 127 -2.11 0.30 1.02
CA LEU A 127 -1.35 1.54 0.95
C LEU A 127 -2.30 2.69 0.67
N THR A 128 -2.30 3.70 1.53
CA THR A 128 -3.07 4.93 1.38
C THR A 128 -2.15 6.13 1.20
N VAL A 129 -2.64 7.13 0.47
CA VAL A 129 -1.97 8.42 0.29
C VAL A 129 -3.01 9.52 0.40
N GLY A 130 -2.73 10.52 1.24
CA GLY A 130 -3.60 11.67 1.42
C GLY A 130 -2.81 12.93 1.79
N PRO A 131 -3.28 14.12 1.39
CA PRO A 131 -2.77 15.35 1.99
C PRO A 131 -3.24 15.44 3.45
N ILE A 132 -2.40 15.98 4.32
CA ILE A 132 -2.82 16.37 5.68
C ILE A 132 -2.82 17.89 5.80
N ASP A 133 -3.84 18.40 6.46
CA ASP A 133 -3.95 19.82 6.75
C ASP A 133 -3.04 20.14 7.94
N ASN A 134 -1.85 20.66 7.64
CA ASN A 134 -0.89 21.15 8.63
C ASN A 134 -0.25 22.46 8.15
N ASP A 135 0.43 23.17 9.06
CA ASP A 135 1.18 24.41 8.85
C ASP A 135 2.43 24.27 7.93
N GLY A 136 2.59 23.14 7.26
CA GLY A 136 3.74 22.84 6.41
C GLY A 136 4.93 22.23 7.16
N ALA A 137 4.82 21.95 8.46
CA ALA A 137 5.82 21.18 9.19
C ALA A 137 5.56 19.66 9.08
N LEU A 138 6.63 18.86 9.12
CA LEU A 138 6.47 17.41 9.27
C LEU A 138 5.99 17.09 10.70
N PRO A 139 4.99 16.20 10.88
CA PRO A 139 4.49 15.80 12.19
C PRO A 139 5.58 15.34 13.16
N THR A 140 5.32 15.53 14.45
CA THR A 140 6.15 15.04 15.55
C THR A 140 5.56 13.78 16.15
N GLU A 141 6.36 13.04 16.93
CA GLU A 141 5.84 11.91 17.73
C GLU A 141 4.74 12.33 18.70
N ALA A 142 4.85 13.53 19.28
CA ALA A 142 3.84 14.07 20.17
C ALA A 142 2.52 14.33 19.44
N TYR A 143 2.57 14.83 18.20
CA TYR A 143 1.40 14.99 17.35
C TYR A 143 0.72 13.64 17.08
N LEU A 144 1.48 12.64 16.63
CA LEU A 144 0.91 11.31 16.37
C LEU A 144 0.39 10.62 17.62
N ARG A 145 1.07 10.77 18.76
CA ARG A 145 0.57 10.24 20.03
C ARG A 145 -0.71 10.93 20.47
N ALA A 146 -0.88 12.21 20.18
CA ALA A 146 -2.13 12.92 20.45
C ALA A 146 -3.25 12.47 19.49
N GLU A 147 -2.93 12.24 18.21
CA GLU A 147 -3.89 11.78 17.21
C GLU A 147 -4.31 10.32 17.43
N LEU A 148 -3.37 9.46 17.83
CA LEU A 148 -3.61 8.06 18.18
C LEU A 148 -4.03 7.88 19.65
N GLY A 149 -4.12 8.96 20.43
CA GLY A 149 -4.15 8.96 21.90
C GLY A 149 -5.35 8.29 22.58
N GLU A 150 -6.31 7.80 21.80
CA GLU A 150 -7.43 6.98 22.29
C GLU A 150 -7.29 5.49 21.95
N MET A 151 -6.34 5.14 21.07
CA MET A 151 -6.06 3.76 20.70
C MET A 151 -4.92 3.25 21.58
N GLU A 152 -5.10 2.10 22.24
CA GLU A 152 -4.05 1.41 22.99
C GLU A 152 -2.98 0.88 22.02
N GLY A 153 -2.13 1.79 21.56
CA GLY A 153 -1.13 1.56 20.53
C GLY A 153 0.27 1.97 20.95
N THR A 154 1.26 1.30 20.36
CA THR A 154 2.67 1.64 20.47
C THR A 154 3.11 2.37 19.20
N ILE A 155 3.76 3.53 19.39
CA ILE A 155 4.45 4.27 18.34
C ILE A 155 5.94 4.11 18.62
N GLU A 156 6.67 3.51 17.69
CA GLU A 156 8.13 3.45 17.77
C GLU A 156 8.74 4.84 17.57
N PRO A 157 9.96 5.10 18.07
CA PRO A 157 10.67 6.34 17.78
C PRO A 157 10.72 6.63 16.29
N SER A 158 10.50 7.90 15.95
CA SER A 158 10.45 8.35 14.57
C SER A 158 11.82 8.34 13.91
N GLU A 159 11.83 8.03 12.62
CA GLU A 159 13.03 7.99 11.79
C GLU A 159 12.98 9.14 10.77
N ASN A 160 14.05 9.93 10.67
CA ASN A 160 14.17 10.90 9.59
C ASN A 160 14.72 10.20 8.33
N VAL A 161 13.97 10.24 7.24
CA VAL A 161 14.30 9.53 6.00
C VAL A 161 14.53 10.52 4.86
N LYS A 162 15.51 10.26 4.00
CA LYS A 162 15.72 11.03 2.76
C LYS A 162 14.86 10.45 1.64
N THR A 163 14.09 11.30 0.99
CA THR A 163 13.25 10.93 -0.16
C THR A 163 13.58 11.82 -1.36
N PRO A 164 13.19 11.43 -2.59
CA PRO A 164 13.31 12.32 -3.75
C PRO A 164 12.52 13.63 -3.63
N LEU A 165 11.57 13.73 -2.70
CA LEU A 165 10.80 14.96 -2.44
C LEU A 165 11.46 15.87 -1.40
N GLY A 166 12.48 15.39 -0.70
CA GLY A 166 13.14 16.06 0.42
C GLY A 166 13.20 15.18 1.66
N ASN A 167 13.32 15.81 2.83
CA ASN A 167 13.25 15.10 4.11
C ASN A 167 11.82 14.58 4.31
N GLY A 168 11.71 13.36 4.81
CA GLY A 168 10.48 12.79 5.34
C GLY A 168 10.69 12.31 6.78
N ARG A 169 9.57 11.99 7.43
CA ARG A 169 9.58 11.34 8.75
C ARG A 169 8.74 10.09 8.71
N LEU A 170 9.35 8.98 9.13
CA LEU A 170 8.76 7.66 9.13
C LEU A 170 8.44 7.26 10.57
N PHE A 171 7.25 6.69 10.76
CA PHE A 171 6.77 6.19 12.03
C PHE A 171 6.29 4.76 11.83
N ARG A 172 6.61 3.90 12.80
CA ARG A 172 6.07 2.54 12.87
C ARG A 172 5.07 2.52 14.01
N VAL A 173 3.88 2.06 13.71
CA VAL A 173 2.75 2.07 14.63
C VAL A 173 2.19 0.66 14.76
N SER A 174 1.77 0.32 15.96
CA SER A 174 0.99 -0.87 16.22
C SER A 174 -0.12 -0.54 17.20
N PHE A 175 -1.31 -1.07 17.00
CA PHE A 175 -2.46 -0.81 17.86
C PHE A 175 -3.41 -1.99 17.82
N GLU A 176 -4.13 -2.22 18.91
CA GLU A 176 -5.20 -3.22 18.91
C GLU A 176 -6.47 -2.63 18.29
N PHE A 177 -7.09 -3.38 17.37
CA PHE A 177 -8.33 -2.97 16.75
C PHE A 177 -9.22 -4.18 16.48
N GLY A 178 -10.44 -4.16 17.03
CA GLY A 178 -11.40 -5.26 16.89
C GLY A 178 -10.88 -6.60 17.41
N GLY A 179 -10.08 -6.59 18.49
CA GLY A 179 -9.47 -7.78 19.10
C GLY A 179 -8.27 -8.35 18.34
N ALA A 180 -7.71 -7.61 17.38
CA ALA A 180 -6.54 -8.03 16.62
C ALA A 180 -5.47 -6.93 16.64
N GLN A 181 -4.22 -7.33 16.84
CA GLN A 181 -3.08 -6.44 16.69
C GLN A 181 -2.96 -6.02 15.22
N GLN A 182 -2.99 -4.72 14.98
CA GLN A 182 -2.68 -4.10 13.71
C GLN A 182 -1.28 -3.49 13.77
N SER A 183 -0.57 -3.55 12.66
CA SER A 183 0.70 -2.85 12.48
C SER A 183 0.71 -2.11 11.15
N GLY A 184 1.45 -1.01 11.12
CA GLY A 184 1.59 -0.19 9.95
C GLY A 184 2.79 0.73 10.04
N THR A 185 3.10 1.32 8.90
CA THR A 185 4.19 2.25 8.73
C THR A 185 3.65 3.48 8.03
N ILE A 186 3.99 4.65 8.55
CA ILE A 186 3.49 5.94 8.08
C ILE A 186 4.68 6.79 7.71
N LEU A 187 4.67 7.34 6.50
CA LEU A 187 5.67 8.28 6.02
C LEU A 187 5.00 9.63 5.75
N TYR A 188 5.49 10.67 6.41
CA TYR A 188 5.16 12.05 6.08
C TYR A 188 6.27 12.67 5.24
N VAL A 189 5.90 13.32 4.14
CA VAL A 189 6.80 14.07 3.25
C VAL A 189 6.18 15.41 2.87
N LEU A 190 7.03 16.36 2.47
CA LEU A 190 6.58 17.63 1.90
C LEU A 190 6.55 17.57 0.37
N SER A 191 5.42 17.95 -0.22
CA SER A 191 5.29 18.23 -1.65
C SER A 191 4.91 19.69 -1.84
N GLY A 192 5.91 20.54 -2.07
CA GLY A 192 5.70 21.99 -2.02
C GLY A 192 5.41 22.44 -0.58
N SER A 193 4.28 23.08 -0.35
CA SER A 193 3.79 23.47 0.98
C SER A 193 2.85 22.44 1.62
N THR A 194 2.49 21.38 0.89
CA THR A 194 1.55 20.36 1.37
C THR A 194 2.31 19.23 2.04
N VAL A 195 1.90 18.89 3.26
CA VAL A 195 2.34 17.65 3.90
C VAL A 195 1.49 16.50 3.37
N VAL A 196 2.15 15.44 2.96
CA VAL A 196 1.52 14.24 2.41
C VAL A 196 1.81 13.08 3.35
N GLU A 197 0.75 12.39 3.75
CA GLU A 197 0.82 11.12 4.44
C GLU A 197 0.80 9.97 3.42
N ILE A 198 1.71 9.02 3.60
CA ILE A 198 1.76 7.75 2.87
C ILE A 198 1.78 6.65 3.93
N SER A 199 0.69 5.90 4.04
CA SER A 199 0.52 4.90 5.10
C SER A 199 0.40 3.52 4.47
N ALA A 200 1.19 2.57 4.96
CA ALA A 200 1.10 1.15 4.63
C ALA A 200 0.66 0.37 5.85
N GLY A 201 -0.31 -0.52 5.70
CA GLY A 201 -0.79 -1.40 6.77
C GLY A 201 -0.69 -2.86 6.36
N GLY A 202 -0.46 -3.74 7.33
CA GLY A 202 -0.31 -5.18 7.14
C GLY A 202 1.10 -5.70 7.47
N PRO A 203 1.32 -7.03 7.40
CA PRO A 203 2.58 -7.67 7.79
C PRO A 203 3.81 -7.14 7.05
N ASP A 204 3.65 -6.67 5.82
CA ASP A 204 4.74 -6.16 4.96
C ASP A 204 4.75 -4.63 4.85
N ALA A 205 4.19 -3.89 5.82
CA ALA A 205 4.05 -2.43 5.75
C ALA A 205 5.38 -1.72 5.47
N ASP A 206 6.44 -2.07 6.20
CA ASP A 206 7.79 -1.51 6.02
C ASP A 206 8.36 -1.78 4.63
N ALA A 207 8.28 -3.04 4.17
CA ALA A 207 8.76 -3.42 2.85
C ALA A 207 7.98 -2.70 1.73
N THR A 208 6.66 -2.55 1.92
CA THR A 208 5.76 -1.84 1.01
C THR A 208 6.18 -0.37 0.88
N LEU A 209 6.39 0.33 1.99
CA LEU A 209 6.80 1.73 1.98
C LEU A 209 8.23 1.91 1.43
N ASN A 210 9.16 1.04 1.79
CA ASN A 210 10.52 1.05 1.25
C ASN A 210 10.58 0.87 -0.27
N ALA A 211 9.64 0.13 -0.86
CA ALA A 211 9.51 0.03 -2.32
C ALA A 211 8.95 1.32 -2.95
N VAL A 212 8.11 2.07 -2.23
CA VAL A 212 7.47 3.31 -2.73
C VAL A 212 8.41 4.50 -2.65
N ILE A 213 9.11 4.70 -1.53
CA ILE A 213 9.99 5.85 -1.23
C ILE A 213 10.90 6.26 -2.39
N PRO A 214 11.73 5.38 -2.99
CA PRO A 214 12.68 5.78 -4.03
C PRO A 214 12.00 6.20 -5.33
N THR A 215 10.69 5.97 -5.48
CA THR A 215 9.93 6.22 -6.71
C THR A 215 9.10 7.49 -6.69
N LEU A 216 9.04 8.16 -5.52
CA LEU A 216 8.32 9.40 -5.29
C LEU A 216 8.82 10.51 -6.21
N LYS A 217 7.89 11.28 -6.74
CA LYS A 217 8.13 12.46 -7.58
C LYS A 217 7.01 13.47 -7.36
N ARG A 218 7.29 14.76 -7.57
CA ARG A 218 6.23 15.77 -7.69
C ARG A 218 5.40 15.45 -8.94
N ALA A 219 4.08 15.56 -8.83
CA ALA A 219 3.14 15.28 -9.92
C ALA A 219 2.93 16.49 -10.84
#